data_AF-A0A9D3RMK8-F1
#
_entry.id   AF-A0A9D3RMK8-F1
#
_cell.length_a   1.000
_cell.length_b   1.000
_cell.length_c   1.000
_cell.angle_alpha   90.00
_cell.angle_beta   90.00
_cell.angle_gamma   90.00
#
_symmetry.space_group_name_H-M   'P 1'
#
loop_
_entity.id
_entity.type
_entity.pdbx_description
1 polymer ?
#
loop_
_entity_poly.entity_id
_entity_poly.type
_entity_poly.pdbx_seq_one_letter_code
_entity_poly.pdbx_strand_id
1 'polypeptide(L)'
;RPRVQPKPNRNGRGVKNFPSQFGVSDWHKPKEMPDGGATTVEISCQALCRTLVTNNGIQQEDVDISKSVLYTSLMGLLLVADKESEVSLDLGSGQVGLLNVGNTCFLNSIVQCLCHTHGLRDYCLTKTYQKEMGSSKEPKLMNAFTQVLADLWDANGSDAPVNPGQFYNIFKESVPYFSGYSQQDAQEFLRFLLDRLHSEINRCPPHLSPRTAPQDYGYAKIRMEEEADKMWARYLERDDSKIVDLFSGQLRSSLHCSVCSHYSTTFDVFCDLSLPIPKMCERCGRCTESTKRLTIQRFPRVIVLHLNRFTMSRYSICKSTAAVSFPLTRLDLGPYGPVGTGPVLYNLYAVCNHSGTVNMGHYTAYCLEKSDWYCYNDSRVTPISESHLQSNQAYVLFYQLDASNCSALRKVGQKKKESGDTRENTMAAIRKKLVIVGDGACGKTCLLIVFSKDQFPEVYVPTVFENYVADIEVDGKQVELALWDTAGQEDYDRLRPLSYPDTDVILMCFSIDSPDSLENIPEKWTPEVKHFCPNVPIILVGNKKDLRNDEHTRRELAKMKQEPVKPEEGRDMANRINAFGYLECSAKTKDGVREVFEMATRAALQAKKHGKKSGCLLL
;
A
#
# COMPACT_ATOMS: atom_id res chain seq x y z
N ARG A 1 -33.82 -37.14 45.29
CA ARG A 1 -33.00 -38.24 45.85
C ARG A 1 -32.25 -38.88 44.69
N PRO A 2 -30.95 -39.22 44.80
CA PRO A 2 -29.93 -38.80 45.78
C PRO A 2 -28.91 -37.84 45.12
N ARG A 3 -28.38 -36.79 45.76
CA ARG A 3 -27.50 -36.69 46.95
C ARG A 3 -26.12 -37.33 46.75
N VAL A 4 -25.07 -36.51 46.69
CA VAL A 4 -23.94 -36.55 47.65
C VAL A 4 -23.44 -35.11 47.89
N GLN A 5 -23.13 -34.83 49.16
CA GLN A 5 -22.88 -33.55 49.81
C GLN A 5 -21.44 -33.03 49.64
N PRO A 6 -21.21 -31.72 49.84
CA PRO A 6 -19.94 -31.18 50.34
C PRO A 6 -20.03 -30.96 51.87
N LYS A 7 -18.94 -31.25 52.59
CA LYS A 7 -18.81 -30.95 54.02
C LYS A 7 -17.34 -30.68 54.40
N PRO A 8 -17.09 -29.99 55.54
CA PRO A 8 -16.32 -28.75 55.52
C PRO A 8 -15.26 -28.66 56.65
N ASN A 9 -14.67 -27.46 56.73
CA ASN A 9 -14.38 -26.69 57.96
C ASN A 9 -13.14 -27.00 58.83
N ARG A 10 -12.33 -25.93 58.91
CA ARG A 10 -11.95 -25.15 60.12
C ARG A 10 -10.83 -25.63 61.05
N ASN A 11 -9.97 -24.61 61.25
CA ASN A 11 -9.40 -24.09 62.51
C ASN A 11 -8.10 -24.67 63.05
N GLY A 12 -7.14 -23.77 63.28
CA GLY A 12 -6.50 -23.70 64.60
C GLY A 12 -5.02 -23.28 64.64
N ARG A 13 -4.79 -21.95 64.71
CA ARG A 13 -3.86 -21.20 65.59
C ARG A 13 -2.51 -21.82 66.03
N GLY A 14 -1.44 -21.01 65.96
CA GLY A 14 -0.32 -21.15 66.91
C GLY A 14 1.01 -20.43 66.61
N VAL A 15 1.02 -19.10 66.75
CA VAL A 15 2.06 -18.18 67.29
C VAL A 15 3.51 -18.68 67.52
N LYS A 16 4.48 -17.84 67.09
CA LYS A 16 5.73 -17.35 67.78
C LYS A 16 6.72 -16.88 66.68
N ASN A 17 7.59 -15.87 66.78
CA ASN A 17 7.86 -14.72 67.65
C ASN A 17 8.96 -13.92 66.92
N PHE A 18 8.94 -12.59 66.99
CA PHE A 18 10.05 -11.69 66.62
C PHE A 18 11.27 -11.87 67.57
N PRO A 19 12.47 -11.39 67.21
CA PRO A 19 12.84 -10.05 67.68
C PRO A 19 13.53 -9.15 66.65
N SER A 20 13.22 -7.88 66.83
CA SER A 20 13.87 -6.65 66.40
C SER A 20 15.27 -6.42 67.00
N GLN A 21 16.16 -5.70 66.31
CA GLN A 21 16.62 -4.33 66.70
C GLN A 21 17.99 -3.94 66.07
N PHE A 22 18.13 -2.60 65.96
CA PHE A 22 19.34 -1.76 65.87
C PHE A 22 19.91 -1.40 64.49
N GLY A 23 19.83 -0.10 64.19
CA GLY A 23 21.02 0.74 64.38
C GLY A 23 21.56 1.44 63.14
N VAL A 24 21.23 2.72 63.00
CA VAL A 24 21.90 3.70 62.13
C VAL A 24 23.30 4.00 62.66
N SER A 25 24.34 4.00 61.83
CA SER A 25 25.47 4.97 61.88
C SER A 25 26.50 4.78 60.77
N ASP A 26 26.73 5.89 60.07
CA ASP A 26 28.00 6.46 59.59
C ASP A 26 28.97 5.71 58.65
N TRP A 27 29.02 6.27 57.43
CA TRP A 27 30.20 6.81 56.74
C TRP A 27 31.53 6.10 56.95
N HIS A 28 32.03 5.43 55.91
CA HIS A 28 33.46 5.42 55.52
C HIS A 28 33.59 5.21 54.00
N LYS A 29 34.40 6.08 53.37
CA LYS A 29 34.68 6.22 51.93
C LYS A 29 35.19 4.93 51.24
N PRO A 30 34.92 4.74 49.94
CA PRO A 30 35.79 3.97 49.06
C PRO A 30 36.87 4.84 48.39
N LYS A 31 38.02 4.21 48.19
CA LYS A 31 39.29 4.70 47.64
C LYS A 31 39.20 5.12 46.18
N GLU A 32 39.98 6.15 45.84
CA GLU A 32 40.35 6.57 44.48
C GLU A 32 41.20 5.52 43.75
N MET A 33 40.95 5.37 42.45
CA MET A 33 41.85 4.83 41.42
C MET A 33 41.47 5.41 40.05
N PRO A 34 42.38 5.45 39.04
CA PRO A 34 42.94 6.71 38.54
C PRO A 34 42.35 7.20 37.21
N ASP A 35 42.42 8.52 37.03
CA ASP A 35 42.24 9.22 35.75
C ASP A 35 43.30 8.76 34.73
N GLY A 36 42.83 8.08 33.68
CA GLY A 36 43.68 7.61 32.58
C GLY A 36 42.84 7.29 31.36
N GLY A 37 42.39 8.32 30.63
CA GLY A 37 41.62 8.12 29.41
C GLY A 37 41.46 9.35 28.50
N ALA A 38 41.68 10.56 29.00
CA ALA A 38 41.48 11.77 28.20
C ALA A 38 42.64 12.11 27.24
N THR A 39 43.88 11.75 27.58
CA THR A 39 45.07 12.19 26.83
C THR A 39 45.44 11.32 25.62
N THR A 40 45.01 10.05 25.57
CA THR A 40 45.33 9.14 24.45
C THR A 40 44.44 9.37 23.22
N VAL A 41 43.21 9.85 23.41
CA VAL A 41 42.26 10.12 22.31
C VAL A 41 42.59 11.43 21.59
N GLU A 42 43.05 12.45 22.31
CA GLU A 42 43.47 13.73 21.71
C GLU A 42 44.70 13.58 20.79
N ILE A 43 45.64 12.70 21.16
CA ILE A 43 46.86 12.45 20.38
C ILE A 43 46.52 11.69 19.07
N SER A 44 45.52 10.79 19.10
CA SER A 44 45.06 10.03 17.93
C SER A 44 44.34 10.91 16.90
N CYS A 45 43.46 11.82 17.36
CA CYS A 45 42.75 12.74 16.47
C CYS A 45 43.68 13.79 15.81
N GLN A 46 44.70 14.28 16.51
CA GLN A 46 45.69 15.18 15.91
C GLN A 46 46.58 14.47 14.86
N ALA A 47 46.91 13.20 15.09
CA ALA A 47 47.68 12.39 14.13
C ALA A 47 46.86 12.11 12.85
N LEU A 48 45.57 11.80 12.98
CA LEU A 48 44.69 11.58 11.83
C LEU A 48 44.49 12.85 10.99
N CYS A 49 44.28 14.00 11.66
CA CYS A 49 44.16 15.30 10.98
C CYS A 49 45.44 15.70 10.24
N ARG A 50 46.63 15.47 10.82
CA ARG A 50 47.90 15.76 10.13
C ARG A 50 48.09 14.89 8.89
N THR A 51 47.72 13.62 8.96
CA THR A 51 47.87 12.67 7.84
C THR A 51 46.92 13.00 6.67
N LEU A 52 45.70 13.47 6.98
CA LEU A 52 44.72 13.88 5.97
C LEU A 52 45.07 15.20 5.28
N VAL A 53 45.74 16.13 5.97
CA VAL A 53 46.20 17.40 5.39
C VAL A 53 47.44 17.21 4.52
N THR A 54 48.35 16.28 4.87
CA THR A 54 49.54 15.98 4.06
C THR A 54 49.26 15.20 2.78
N ASN A 55 48.21 14.35 2.74
CA ASN A 55 47.93 13.50 1.58
C ASN A 55 47.16 14.20 0.45
N ASN A 56 46.58 15.38 0.67
CA ASN A 56 45.77 16.08 -0.33
C ASN A 56 46.40 17.37 -0.89
N GLY A 57 47.68 17.65 -0.61
CA GLY A 57 48.42 18.73 -1.29
C GLY A 57 47.81 20.13 -1.14
N ILE A 58 47.12 20.41 -0.03
CA ILE A 58 46.56 21.73 0.24
C ILE A 58 47.68 22.58 0.85
N GLN A 59 48.19 23.54 0.07
CA GLN A 59 49.12 24.54 0.58
C GLN A 59 48.45 25.36 1.69
N GLN A 60 49.25 25.60 2.72
CA GLN A 60 48.85 26.14 4.00
C GLN A 60 48.76 27.67 3.94
N GLU A 61 47.70 28.22 3.35
CA GLU A 61 47.37 29.63 3.51
C GLU A 61 45.83 29.81 3.45
N ASP A 62 45.29 30.36 4.54
CA ASP A 62 43.94 30.91 4.74
C ASP A 62 42.70 30.01 4.68
N VAL A 63 42.58 29.06 5.61
CA VAL A 63 41.26 28.55 6.02
C VAL A 63 41.19 28.38 7.55
N ASP A 64 40.71 29.43 8.23
CA ASP A 64 40.48 29.42 9.68
C ASP A 64 39.13 28.74 10.00
N ILE A 65 39.07 27.41 9.90
CA ILE A 65 37.92 26.64 10.38
C ILE A 65 38.11 26.43 11.88
N SER A 66 37.27 27.08 12.68
CA SER A 66 37.23 26.89 14.14
C SER A 66 37.24 25.42 14.51
N LYS A 67 38.10 25.03 15.46
CA LYS A 67 38.16 23.68 16.05
C LYS A 67 36.78 23.18 16.48
N SER A 68 35.86 24.08 16.83
CA SER A 68 34.49 23.72 17.17
C SER A 68 33.69 23.15 15.99
N VAL A 69 33.90 23.60 14.75
CA VAL A 69 33.17 23.11 13.56
C VAL A 69 33.65 21.71 13.18
N LEU A 70 34.96 21.47 13.28
CA LEU A 70 35.55 20.14 13.10
C LEU A 70 35.10 19.19 14.21
N TYR A 71 35.13 19.60 15.48
CA TYR A 71 34.61 18.78 16.58
C TYR A 71 33.11 18.50 16.46
N THR A 72 32.29 19.48 16.05
CA THR A 72 30.84 19.28 15.87
C THR A 72 30.55 18.38 14.67
N SER A 73 31.35 18.46 13.60
CA SER A 73 31.20 17.60 12.42
C SER A 73 31.71 16.18 12.68
N LEU A 74 32.80 16.03 13.43
CA LEU A 74 33.37 14.75 13.83
C LEU A 74 32.52 14.08 14.91
N MET A 75 32.02 14.83 15.90
CA MET A 75 31.02 14.34 16.86
C MET A 75 29.69 14.06 16.18
N GLY A 76 29.31 14.82 15.16
CA GLY A 76 28.17 14.50 14.31
C GLY A 76 28.35 13.19 13.56
N LEU A 77 29.52 12.96 12.96
CA LEU A 77 29.88 11.71 12.28
C LEU A 77 30.02 10.53 13.26
N LEU A 78 30.57 10.76 14.46
CA LEU A 78 30.68 9.77 15.53
C LEU A 78 29.32 9.45 16.15
N LEU A 79 28.42 10.43 16.31
CA LEU A 79 27.03 10.20 16.76
C LEU A 79 26.16 9.54 15.68
N VAL A 80 26.50 9.72 14.39
CA VAL A 80 25.89 8.96 13.29
C VAL A 80 26.48 7.55 13.20
N ALA A 81 27.77 7.36 13.53
CA ALA A 81 28.40 6.05 13.62
C ALA A 81 27.97 5.26 14.88
N ASP A 82 27.75 5.92 16.01
CA ASP A 82 27.29 5.32 17.28
C ASP A 82 25.80 4.94 17.30
N LYS A 83 25.07 5.14 16.20
CA LYS A 83 23.72 4.58 16.02
C LYS A 83 23.69 3.27 15.23
N GLU A 84 24.82 2.83 14.71
CA GLU A 84 25.05 1.45 14.30
C GLU A 84 25.89 0.75 15.36
N SER A 85 25.37 0.69 16.60
CA SER A 85 25.73 -0.45 17.44
C SER A 85 25.19 -1.68 16.72
N GLU A 86 26.04 -2.35 15.93
CA GLU A 86 25.84 -3.72 15.49
C GLU A 86 25.60 -4.54 16.76
N VAL A 87 24.32 -4.68 17.14
CA VAL A 87 23.91 -5.74 18.03
C VAL A 87 24.12 -6.99 17.18
N SER A 88 25.25 -7.67 17.39
CA SER A 88 25.53 -8.95 16.75
C SER A 88 24.48 -9.94 17.24
N LEU A 89 23.36 -10.02 16.52
CA LEU A 89 22.35 -11.04 16.73
C LEU A 89 22.99 -12.38 16.36
N ASP A 90 23.03 -13.30 17.31
CA ASP A 90 23.41 -14.68 17.04
C ASP A 90 22.23 -15.34 16.29
N LEU A 91 22.33 -15.33 14.96
CA LEU A 91 21.27 -15.78 14.05
C LEU A 91 21.59 -17.17 13.51
N GLY A 92 20.56 -18.02 13.42
CA GLY A 92 20.62 -19.30 12.72
C GLY A 92 20.81 -19.13 11.21
N SER A 93 20.74 -20.25 10.48
CA SER A 93 20.94 -20.24 9.02
C SER A 93 19.76 -19.69 8.22
N GLY A 94 18.58 -19.55 8.82
CA GLY A 94 17.35 -19.20 8.09
C GLY A 94 16.88 -20.31 7.12
N GLN A 95 17.48 -21.50 7.17
CA GLN A 95 17.21 -22.62 6.26
C GLN A 95 16.12 -23.55 6.80
N VAL A 96 15.07 -22.98 7.40
CA VAL A 96 13.98 -23.72 8.04
C VAL A 96 12.68 -23.58 7.23
N GLY A 97 12.00 -24.69 7.02
CA GLY A 97 10.73 -24.74 6.29
C GLY A 97 9.53 -24.30 7.14
N LEU A 98 8.39 -24.04 6.49
CA LEU A 98 7.11 -23.74 7.15
C LEU A 98 6.10 -24.86 6.88
N LEU A 99 5.43 -25.33 7.93
CA LEU A 99 4.36 -26.32 7.77
C LEU A 99 3.19 -25.73 6.98
N ASN A 100 2.70 -26.50 6.01
CA ASN A 100 1.47 -26.15 5.30
C ASN A 100 0.26 -26.52 6.17
N VAL A 101 -0.48 -25.50 6.64
CA VAL A 101 -1.65 -25.65 7.52
C VAL A 101 -2.98 -25.66 6.75
N GLY A 102 -2.94 -26.06 5.47
CA GLY A 102 -4.08 -26.22 4.58
C GLY A 102 -4.14 -25.17 3.47
N ASN A 103 -3.65 -25.53 2.27
CA ASN A 103 -3.55 -24.62 1.10
C ASN A 103 -2.81 -23.30 1.38
N THR A 104 -1.88 -23.31 2.34
CA THR A 104 -1.16 -22.10 2.81
C THR A 104 0.21 -21.87 2.15
N CYS A 105 0.49 -22.53 1.03
CA CYS A 105 1.75 -22.34 0.30
C CYS A 105 1.99 -20.88 -0.11
N PHE A 106 0.93 -20.12 -0.43
CA PHE A 106 1.01 -18.68 -0.71
C PHE A 106 1.58 -17.91 0.50
N LEU A 107 1.06 -18.18 1.70
CA LEU A 107 1.53 -17.59 2.95
C LEU A 107 2.99 -17.97 3.21
N ASN A 108 3.32 -19.26 3.11
CA ASN A 108 4.66 -19.75 3.35
C ASN A 108 5.67 -19.07 2.42
N SER A 109 5.36 -18.97 1.13
CA SER A 109 6.26 -18.34 0.16
C SER A 109 6.52 -16.86 0.46
N ILE A 110 5.49 -16.10 0.84
CA ILE A 110 5.62 -14.67 1.16
C ILE A 110 6.34 -14.46 2.48
N VAL A 111 6.00 -15.24 3.51
CA VAL A 111 6.70 -15.17 4.81
C VAL A 111 8.18 -15.47 4.62
N GLN A 112 8.54 -16.47 3.82
CA GLN A 112 9.96 -16.76 3.51
C GLN A 112 10.66 -15.60 2.81
N CYS A 113 10.01 -14.94 1.83
CA CYS A 113 10.58 -13.76 1.16
C CYS A 113 10.78 -12.57 2.14
N LEU A 114 9.79 -12.31 3.00
CA LEU A 114 9.86 -11.23 4.00
C LEU A 114 10.88 -11.54 5.11
N CYS A 115 11.01 -12.80 5.48
CA CYS A 115 11.98 -13.30 6.46
C CYS A 115 13.44 -13.06 6.03
N HIS A 116 13.72 -13.12 4.73
CA HIS A 116 15.03 -12.79 4.14
C HIS A 116 15.19 -11.30 3.83
N THR A 117 14.20 -10.46 4.15
CA THR A 117 14.34 -9.01 4.06
C THR A 117 15.05 -8.50 5.32
N HIS A 118 16.38 -8.44 5.30
CA HIS A 118 17.22 -8.16 6.48
C HIS A 118 16.73 -6.96 7.33
N GLY A 119 16.41 -5.83 6.67
CA GLY A 119 15.93 -4.64 7.38
C GLY A 119 14.60 -4.81 8.13
N LEU A 120 13.75 -5.73 7.69
CA LEU A 120 12.51 -6.12 8.38
C LEU A 120 12.78 -7.20 9.42
N ARG A 121 13.55 -8.22 9.06
CA ARG A 121 13.97 -9.32 9.95
C ARG A 121 14.60 -8.80 11.23
N ASP A 122 15.66 -8.01 11.11
CA ASP A 122 16.43 -7.52 12.25
C ASP A 122 15.56 -6.61 13.13
N TYR A 123 14.66 -5.84 12.52
CA TYR A 123 13.71 -5.00 13.23
C TYR A 123 12.67 -5.80 14.04
N CYS A 124 12.19 -6.92 13.50
CA CYS A 124 11.32 -7.86 14.20
C CYS A 124 12.08 -8.57 15.34
N LEU A 125 13.26 -9.14 15.07
CA LEU A 125 14.02 -9.91 16.05
C LEU A 125 14.50 -9.06 17.24
N THR A 126 14.90 -7.81 16.99
CA THR A 126 15.22 -6.83 18.05
C THR A 126 13.99 -6.27 18.77
N LYS A 127 12.78 -6.55 18.27
CA LYS A 127 11.49 -6.01 18.73
C LYS A 127 11.47 -4.48 18.81
N THR A 128 12.22 -3.82 17.93
CA THR A 128 12.38 -2.35 17.94
C THR A 128 11.04 -1.63 17.79
N TYR A 129 10.08 -2.24 17.09
CA TYR A 129 8.73 -1.70 16.93
C TYR A 129 7.98 -1.40 18.24
N GLN A 130 8.27 -2.14 19.31
CA GLN A 130 7.62 -1.90 20.61
C GLN A 130 7.99 -0.53 21.20
N LYS A 131 9.15 0.02 20.83
CA LYS A 131 9.63 1.33 21.28
C LYS A 131 9.23 2.47 20.34
N GLU A 132 9.04 2.16 19.05
CA GLU A 132 8.75 3.18 18.02
C GLU A 132 7.26 3.40 17.77
N MET A 133 6.40 2.41 18.02
CA MET A 133 4.97 2.52 17.71
C MET A 133 4.28 3.62 18.52
N GLY A 134 3.44 4.42 17.85
CA GLY A 134 2.69 5.50 18.47
C GLY A 134 1.42 5.04 19.21
N SER A 135 0.98 3.81 18.97
CA SER A 135 -0.19 3.20 19.61
C SER A 135 0.18 2.53 20.93
N SER A 136 -0.68 2.64 21.95
CA SER A 136 -0.56 1.87 23.20
C SER A 136 -1.23 0.49 23.12
N LYS A 137 -1.91 0.17 22.01
CA LYS A 137 -2.53 -1.15 21.82
C LYS A 137 -1.46 -2.17 21.46
N GLU A 138 -1.57 -3.37 22.04
CA GLU A 138 -0.67 -4.47 21.71
C GLU A 138 -0.73 -4.83 20.21
N PRO A 139 0.43 -4.88 19.51
CA PRO A 139 0.49 -5.19 18.09
C PRO A 139 0.46 -6.72 17.87
N LYS A 140 -0.73 -7.30 17.99
CA LYS A 140 -0.94 -8.76 18.00
C LYS A 140 -0.40 -9.46 16.76
N LEU A 141 -0.67 -8.94 15.56
CA LEU A 141 -0.21 -9.55 14.33
C LEU A 141 1.30 -9.41 14.19
N MET A 142 1.86 -8.23 14.50
CA MET A 142 3.31 -8.03 14.47
C MET A 142 4.04 -8.95 15.45
N ASN A 143 3.50 -9.15 16.66
CA ASN A 143 4.07 -10.07 17.64
C ASN A 143 4.05 -11.52 17.13
N ALA A 144 2.93 -11.96 16.54
CA ALA A 144 2.82 -13.30 15.97
C ALA A 144 3.74 -13.51 14.76
N PHE A 145 3.85 -12.51 13.88
CA PHE A 145 4.79 -12.52 12.76
C PHE A 145 6.25 -12.57 13.24
N THR A 146 6.58 -11.76 14.26
CA THR A 146 7.91 -11.73 14.88
C THR A 146 8.26 -13.08 15.50
N GLN A 147 7.29 -13.77 16.12
CA GLN A 147 7.54 -15.11 16.66
C GLN A 147 7.90 -16.11 15.55
N VAL A 148 7.19 -16.10 14.42
CA VAL A 148 7.53 -16.96 13.27
C VAL A 148 8.95 -16.66 12.76
N LEU A 149 9.33 -15.38 12.66
CA LEU A 149 10.70 -14.99 12.26
C LEU A 149 11.75 -15.45 13.29
N ALA A 150 11.45 -15.35 14.58
CA ALA A 150 12.34 -15.82 15.64
C ALA A 150 12.56 -17.33 15.55
N ASP A 151 11.49 -18.10 15.33
CA ASP A 151 11.58 -19.56 15.20
C ASP A 151 12.33 -19.98 13.92
N LEU A 152 12.21 -19.22 12.82
CA LEU A 152 12.94 -19.49 11.57
C LEU A 152 14.43 -19.17 11.65
N TRP A 153 14.82 -18.24 12.53
CA TRP A 153 16.20 -17.76 12.69
C TRP A 153 16.84 -18.12 14.03
N ASP A 154 16.25 -19.06 14.77
CA ASP A 154 16.80 -19.52 16.05
C ASP A 154 18.14 -20.23 15.82
N ALA A 155 19.23 -19.68 16.38
CA ALA A 155 20.58 -20.26 16.28
C ALA A 155 20.68 -21.63 16.98
N ASN A 156 19.83 -21.89 17.97
CA ASN A 156 19.78 -23.16 18.70
C ASN A 156 18.55 -24.01 18.31
N GLY A 157 17.82 -23.59 17.27
CA GLY A 157 16.60 -24.24 16.82
C GLY A 157 16.88 -25.59 16.17
N SER A 158 15.90 -26.49 16.25
CA SER A 158 15.93 -27.72 15.45
C SER A 158 15.66 -27.41 13.97
N ASP A 159 16.19 -28.22 13.05
CA ASP A 159 15.82 -28.20 11.61
C ASP A 159 14.35 -28.58 11.33
N ALA A 160 13.52 -28.68 12.38
CA ALA A 160 12.11 -29.00 12.25
C ALA A 160 11.35 -27.81 11.64
N PRO A 161 10.41 -28.06 10.71
CA PRO A 161 9.61 -26.99 10.12
C PRO A 161 8.76 -26.24 11.16
N VAL A 162 8.74 -24.91 11.05
CA VAL A 162 7.98 -24.02 11.93
C VAL A 162 6.49 -24.06 11.58
N ASN A 163 5.61 -24.00 12.57
CA ASN A 163 4.16 -23.97 12.38
C ASN A 163 3.62 -22.52 12.39
N PRO A 164 3.24 -21.93 11.24
CA PRO A 164 2.70 -20.58 11.20
C PRO A 164 1.22 -20.48 11.60
N GLY A 165 0.59 -21.54 12.10
CA GLY A 165 -0.85 -21.61 12.35
C GLY A 165 -1.39 -20.53 13.28
N GLN A 166 -0.68 -20.20 14.36
CA GLN A 166 -1.10 -19.12 15.26
C GLN A 166 -1.07 -17.75 14.57
N PHE A 167 0.01 -17.46 13.84
CA PHE A 167 0.13 -16.25 13.02
C PHE A 167 -0.99 -16.17 11.97
N TYR A 168 -1.25 -17.28 11.26
CA TYR A 168 -2.30 -17.29 10.24
C TYR A 168 -3.70 -17.10 10.83
N ASN A 169 -3.99 -17.63 12.02
CA ASN A 169 -5.27 -17.42 12.69
C ASN A 169 -5.46 -15.96 13.11
N ILE A 170 -4.43 -15.33 13.69
CA ILE A 170 -4.47 -13.90 14.03
C ILE A 170 -4.62 -13.04 12.78
N PHE A 171 -3.93 -13.40 11.68
CA PHE A 171 -4.08 -12.73 10.40
C PHE A 171 -5.54 -12.81 9.90
N LYS A 172 -6.15 -14.01 9.90
CA LYS A 172 -7.56 -14.20 9.50
C LYS A 172 -8.56 -13.43 10.36
N GLU A 173 -8.30 -13.29 11.66
CA GLU A 173 -9.12 -12.45 12.54
C GLU A 173 -9.01 -10.97 12.18
N SER A 174 -7.81 -10.51 11.81
CA SER A 174 -7.56 -9.12 11.38
C SER A 174 -8.02 -8.82 9.95
N VAL A 175 -8.09 -9.84 9.10
CA VAL A 175 -8.49 -9.76 7.69
C VAL A 175 -9.53 -10.86 7.40
N PRO A 176 -10.81 -10.67 7.79
CA PRO A 176 -11.86 -11.71 7.70
C PRO A 176 -12.08 -12.30 6.30
N TYR A 177 -11.63 -11.57 5.28
CA TYR A 177 -11.61 -11.99 3.88
C TYR A 177 -10.81 -13.29 3.62
N PHE A 178 -9.72 -13.53 4.37
CA PHE A 178 -8.87 -14.72 4.25
C PHE A 178 -9.35 -15.91 5.10
N SER A 179 -10.55 -15.85 5.68
CA SER A 179 -11.06 -16.86 6.62
C SER A 179 -11.34 -18.25 6.01
N GLY A 180 -11.32 -18.39 4.67
CA GLY A 180 -11.50 -19.66 3.97
C GLY A 180 -10.23 -20.54 3.90
N TYR A 181 -10.41 -21.80 3.49
CA TYR A 181 -9.32 -22.77 3.23
C TYR A 181 -8.97 -22.90 1.73
N SER A 182 -9.49 -21.99 0.89
CA SER A 182 -9.18 -21.95 -0.54
C SER A 182 -7.78 -21.42 -0.79
N GLN A 183 -7.20 -21.77 -1.94
CA GLN A 183 -5.98 -21.10 -2.41
C GLN A 183 -6.24 -19.61 -2.60
N GLN A 184 -5.21 -18.80 -2.34
CA GLN A 184 -5.26 -17.34 -2.41
C GLN A 184 -4.11 -16.82 -3.26
N ASP A 185 -4.22 -15.57 -3.72
CA ASP A 185 -3.14 -14.90 -4.42
C ASP A 185 -2.04 -14.44 -3.46
N ALA A 186 -0.78 -14.75 -3.77
CA ALA A 186 0.35 -14.40 -2.92
C ALA A 186 0.64 -12.89 -2.87
N GLN A 187 0.38 -12.15 -3.95
CA GLN A 187 0.54 -10.70 -3.97
C GLN A 187 -0.55 -10.01 -3.16
N GLU A 188 -1.78 -10.51 -3.23
CA GLU A 188 -2.88 -10.00 -2.40
C GLU A 188 -2.57 -10.22 -0.91
N PHE A 189 -2.15 -11.44 -0.53
CA PHE A 189 -1.72 -11.74 0.84
C PHE A 189 -0.59 -10.82 1.31
N LEU A 190 0.43 -10.60 0.47
CA LEU A 190 1.54 -9.69 0.77
C LEU A 190 1.04 -8.27 1.08
N ARG A 191 0.14 -7.72 0.25
CA ARG A 191 -0.39 -6.36 0.44
C ARG A 191 -1.15 -6.22 1.75
N PHE A 192 -2.08 -7.14 2.03
CA PHE A 192 -2.83 -7.10 3.29
C PHE A 192 -1.95 -7.33 4.51
N LEU A 193 -0.94 -8.21 4.41
CA LEU A 193 0.01 -8.43 5.48
C LEU A 193 0.81 -7.15 5.77
N LEU A 194 1.42 -6.53 4.75
CA LEU A 194 2.20 -5.31 4.92
C LEU A 194 1.35 -4.14 5.46
N ASP A 195 0.13 -3.95 4.94
CA ASP A 195 -0.80 -2.92 5.40
C ASP A 195 -1.19 -3.10 6.87
N ARG A 196 -1.49 -4.34 7.27
CA ARG A 196 -1.88 -4.63 8.64
C ARG A 196 -0.71 -4.53 9.61
N LEU A 197 0.48 -5.01 9.21
CA LEU A 197 1.71 -4.83 9.98
C LEU A 197 2.01 -3.33 10.15
N HIS A 198 1.98 -2.56 9.06
CA HIS A 198 2.15 -1.11 9.07
C HIS A 198 1.21 -0.43 10.07
N SER A 199 -0.09 -0.75 9.99
CA SER A 199 -1.12 -0.17 10.86
C SER A 199 -0.85 -0.42 12.35
N GLU A 200 -0.31 -1.58 12.72
CA GLU A 200 -0.02 -1.91 14.12
C GLU A 200 1.27 -1.27 14.64
N ILE A 201 2.25 -1.02 13.78
CA ILE A 201 3.54 -0.41 14.16
C ILE A 201 3.71 1.04 13.70
N ASN A 202 2.61 1.70 13.32
CA ASN A 202 2.63 3.09 12.88
C ASN A 202 3.12 3.98 14.04
N ARG A 203 4.12 4.81 13.76
CA ARG A 203 4.72 5.80 14.68
C ARG A 203 3.78 6.98 14.89
N CYS A 204 2.88 7.24 13.94
CA CYS A 204 1.86 8.27 14.04
C CYS A 204 0.70 7.82 14.94
N PRO A 205 0.36 8.56 16.02
CA PRO A 205 -0.73 8.19 16.91
C PRO A 205 -2.10 8.33 16.22
N PRO A 206 -3.05 7.39 16.39
CA PRO A 206 -4.36 7.42 15.72
C PRO A 206 -5.26 8.62 16.09
N HIS A 207 -4.89 9.41 17.10
CA HIS A 207 -5.68 10.54 17.61
C HIS A 207 -5.03 11.92 17.42
N LEU A 208 -3.81 12.00 16.87
CA LEU A 208 -3.06 13.25 16.73
C LEU A 208 -2.85 13.70 15.29
N SER A 209 -3.56 13.13 14.31
CA SER A 209 -3.58 13.71 12.96
C SER A 209 -4.03 15.18 13.09
N PRO A 210 -3.18 16.17 12.81
CA PRO A 210 -3.64 17.54 12.82
C PRO A 210 -4.75 17.65 11.78
N ARG A 211 -5.93 18.12 12.20
CA ARG A 211 -6.91 18.68 11.28
C ARG A 211 -6.36 20.00 10.75
N THR A 212 -5.24 19.97 10.05
CA THR A 212 -4.85 21.09 9.21
C THR A 212 -5.84 21.06 8.06
N ALA A 213 -6.72 22.06 8.01
CA ALA A 213 -7.42 22.40 6.78
C ALA A 213 -6.40 22.43 5.64
N PRO A 214 -6.75 22.04 4.40
CA PRO A 214 -5.84 22.16 3.27
C PRO A 214 -5.29 23.59 3.28
N GLN A 215 -4.00 23.73 3.56
CA GLN A 215 -3.31 25.00 3.43
C GLN A 215 -3.35 25.35 1.95
N ASP A 216 -4.11 26.40 1.63
CA ASP A 216 -4.14 27.05 0.33
C ASP A 216 -2.73 27.57 0.04
N TYR A 217 -1.96 26.78 -0.69
CA TYR A 217 -0.78 27.29 -1.36
C TYR A 217 -1.28 27.85 -2.67
N GLY A 218 -1.44 29.19 -2.74
CA GLY A 218 -1.60 29.86 -4.02
C GLY A 218 -0.53 29.35 -4.98
N TYR A 219 -0.91 29.13 -6.24
CA TYR A 219 -0.01 28.72 -7.32
C TYR A 219 1.02 29.84 -7.62
N ALA A 220 1.92 30.10 -6.67
CA ALA A 220 3.30 30.36 -7.03
C ALA A 220 3.78 29.11 -7.78
N LYS A 221 4.54 29.31 -8.84
CA LYS A 221 5.08 28.29 -9.75
C LYS A 221 6.02 27.34 -8.98
N ILE A 222 5.47 26.50 -8.11
CA ILE A 222 6.19 25.50 -7.32
C ILE A 222 6.76 24.49 -8.31
N ARG A 223 8.06 24.21 -8.20
CA ARG A 223 8.70 23.20 -9.06
C ARG A 223 8.13 21.82 -8.72
N MET A 224 7.91 20.97 -9.72
CA MET A 224 7.28 19.64 -9.55
C MET A 224 7.92 18.79 -8.43
N GLU A 225 9.24 18.94 -8.21
CA GLU A 225 9.96 18.27 -7.12
C GLU A 225 9.47 18.70 -5.73
N GLU A 226 9.24 20.00 -5.51
CA GLU A 226 8.74 20.53 -4.24
C GLU A 226 7.30 20.08 -3.96
N GLU A 227 6.49 19.90 -5.00
CA GLU A 227 5.13 19.37 -4.87
C GLU A 227 5.15 17.89 -4.47
N ALA A 228 6.01 17.09 -5.13
CA ALA A 228 6.23 15.70 -4.77
C ALA A 228 6.65 15.57 -3.29
N ASP A 229 7.59 16.42 -2.85
CA ASP A 229 8.10 16.48 -1.48
C ASP A 229 7.02 16.84 -0.46
N LYS A 230 6.18 17.82 -0.77
CA LYS A 230 5.04 18.19 0.07
C LYS A 230 4.02 17.06 0.19
N MET A 231 3.69 16.39 -0.92
CA MET A 231 2.76 15.24 -0.89
C MET A 231 3.33 14.08 -0.07
N TRP A 232 4.63 13.81 -0.19
CA TRP A 232 5.29 12.79 0.61
C TRP A 232 5.32 13.13 2.10
N ALA A 233 5.63 14.38 2.45
CA ALA A 233 5.58 14.83 3.83
C ALA A 233 4.18 14.67 4.44
N ARG A 234 3.13 15.06 3.70
CA ARG A 234 1.72 14.86 4.13
C ARG A 234 1.33 13.39 4.29
N TYR A 235 1.90 12.51 3.48
CA TYR A 235 1.72 11.07 3.64
C TYR A 235 2.37 10.59 4.94
N LEU A 236 3.63 10.96 5.20
CA LEU A 236 4.35 10.59 6.43
C LEU A 236 3.73 11.17 7.71
N GLU A 237 2.98 12.27 7.64
CA GLU A 237 2.21 12.78 8.79
C GLU A 237 1.14 11.78 9.28
N ARG A 238 0.75 10.82 8.45
CA ARG A 238 -0.28 9.81 8.75
C ARG A 238 0.29 8.40 8.81
N ASP A 239 1.16 8.08 7.86
CA ASP A 239 1.65 6.73 7.60
C ASP A 239 3.17 6.71 7.73
N ASP A 240 3.66 6.48 8.96
CA ASP A 240 5.09 6.42 9.26
C ASP A 240 5.41 5.13 10.02
N SER A 241 6.19 4.23 9.43
CA SER A 241 6.58 2.98 10.08
C SER A 241 7.78 2.35 9.39
N LYS A 242 8.33 1.28 9.97
CA LYS A 242 9.36 0.49 9.32
C LYS A 242 8.93 -0.11 7.97
N ILE A 243 7.66 -0.44 7.80
CA ILE A 243 7.14 -0.92 6.52
C ILE A 243 7.25 0.18 5.46
N VAL A 244 6.91 1.42 5.83
CA VAL A 244 7.02 2.59 4.96
C VAL A 244 8.49 2.88 4.63
N ASP A 245 9.39 2.81 5.61
CA ASP A 245 10.83 3.02 5.41
C ASP A 245 11.44 2.05 4.38
N LEU A 246 10.92 0.82 4.31
CA LEU A 246 11.47 -0.26 3.50
C LEU A 246 10.80 -0.34 2.13
N PHE A 247 9.47 -0.40 2.09
CA PHE A 247 8.71 -0.80 0.91
C PHE A 247 8.02 0.37 0.19
N SER A 248 7.77 1.50 0.88
CA SER A 248 7.02 2.59 0.27
C SER A 248 7.88 3.44 -0.66
N GLY A 249 7.44 3.57 -1.90
CA GLY A 249 7.94 4.55 -2.87
C GLY A 249 6.85 5.53 -3.30
N GLN A 250 7.19 6.43 -4.21
CA GLN A 250 6.24 7.38 -4.80
C GLN A 250 6.32 7.32 -6.32
N LEU A 251 5.18 7.13 -6.99
CA LEU A 251 5.02 7.26 -8.43
C LEU A 251 4.62 8.69 -8.78
N ARG A 252 5.01 9.09 -9.99
CA ARG A 252 4.52 10.29 -10.67
C ARG A 252 3.78 9.86 -11.93
N SER A 253 2.52 10.26 -12.03
CA SER A 253 1.68 10.10 -13.20
C SER A 253 1.44 11.47 -13.82
N SER A 254 1.87 11.65 -15.07
CA SER A 254 1.65 12.90 -15.82
C SER A 254 0.69 12.65 -16.96
N LEU A 255 -0.41 13.40 -16.99
CA LEU A 255 -1.43 13.36 -18.02
C LEU A 255 -1.38 14.65 -18.84
N HIS A 256 -1.22 14.52 -20.15
CA HIS A 256 -1.34 15.63 -21.09
C HIS A 256 -2.74 15.65 -21.68
N CYS A 257 -3.49 16.73 -21.49
CA CYS A 257 -4.75 16.94 -22.20
C CYS A 257 -4.47 17.37 -23.64
N SER A 258 -4.78 16.53 -24.63
CA SER A 258 -4.56 16.83 -26.05
C SER A 258 -5.41 17.98 -26.59
N VAL A 259 -6.45 18.41 -25.86
CA VAL A 259 -7.37 19.48 -26.26
C VAL A 259 -6.89 20.84 -25.76
N CYS A 260 -6.66 20.99 -24.45
CA CYS A 260 -6.23 22.26 -23.86
C CYS A 260 -4.72 22.37 -23.63
N SER A 261 -3.96 21.32 -23.96
CA SER A 261 -2.50 21.22 -23.71
C SER A 261 -2.10 21.37 -22.23
N HIS A 262 -3.06 21.22 -21.30
CA HIS A 262 -2.78 21.22 -19.87
C HIS A 262 -2.10 19.92 -19.45
N TYR A 263 -1.08 20.03 -18.58
CA TYR A 263 -0.42 18.90 -17.96
C TYR A 263 -0.87 18.78 -16.51
N SER A 264 -1.57 17.70 -16.18
CA SER A 264 -1.87 17.33 -14.80
C SER A 264 -0.84 16.32 -14.31
N THR A 265 -0.31 16.52 -13.11
CA THR A 265 0.64 15.58 -12.50
C THR A 265 0.12 15.18 -11.13
N THR A 266 -0.01 13.88 -10.88
CA THR A 266 -0.37 13.32 -9.58
C THR A 266 0.77 12.48 -9.04
N PHE A 267 0.87 12.43 -7.71
CA PHE A 267 1.85 11.61 -7.01
C PHE A 267 1.16 10.58 -6.13
N ASP A 268 1.44 9.30 -6.38
CA ASP A 268 0.79 8.17 -5.72
C ASP A 268 1.82 7.35 -4.94
N VAL A 269 1.49 6.97 -3.71
CA VAL A 269 2.36 6.09 -2.91
C VAL A 269 2.11 4.63 -3.33
N PHE A 270 3.18 3.85 -3.41
CA PHE A 270 3.11 2.43 -3.73
C PHE A 270 3.98 1.61 -2.77
N CYS A 271 3.57 0.37 -2.47
CA CYS A 271 4.37 -0.62 -1.71
C CYS A 271 4.91 -1.75 -2.60
N ASP A 272 4.29 -1.94 -3.78
CA ASP A 272 4.72 -2.86 -4.83
C ASP A 272 4.33 -2.29 -6.20
N LEU A 273 5.00 -2.72 -7.26
CA LEU A 273 4.69 -2.36 -8.64
C LEU A 273 4.18 -3.58 -9.40
N SER A 274 2.92 -3.52 -9.83
CA SER A 274 2.33 -4.52 -10.70
C SER A 274 2.65 -4.22 -12.16
N LEU A 275 3.50 -5.05 -12.76
CA LEU A 275 4.02 -4.88 -14.12
C LEU A 275 3.19 -5.72 -15.10
N PRO A 276 2.58 -5.11 -16.14
CA PRO A 276 1.93 -5.87 -17.19
C PRO A 276 2.99 -6.63 -18.00
N ILE A 277 2.70 -7.89 -18.33
CA ILE A 277 3.58 -8.66 -19.22
C ILE A 277 3.30 -8.23 -20.67
N PRO A 278 4.30 -7.70 -21.40
CA PRO A 278 4.11 -7.32 -22.79
C PRO A 278 3.66 -8.51 -23.63
N LYS A 279 2.53 -8.39 -24.34
CA LYS A 279 2.07 -9.41 -25.28
C LYS A 279 2.92 -9.34 -26.55
N MET A 280 3.34 -10.49 -27.06
CA MET A 280 3.97 -10.55 -28.39
C MET A 280 2.88 -10.44 -29.46
N CYS A 281 3.08 -9.56 -30.44
CA CYS A 281 2.26 -9.44 -31.63
C CYS A 281 2.28 -10.76 -32.43
N GLU A 282 1.16 -11.47 -32.51
CA GLU A 282 1.07 -12.77 -33.20
C GLU A 282 1.36 -12.69 -34.72
N ARG A 283 1.22 -11.52 -35.35
CA ARG A 283 1.55 -11.32 -36.79
C ARG A 283 3.00 -10.96 -37.06
N CYS A 284 3.65 -10.30 -36.11
CA CYS A 284 4.91 -9.60 -36.35
C CYS A 284 6.04 -9.98 -35.40
N GLY A 285 5.75 -10.77 -34.36
CA GLY A 285 6.73 -11.24 -33.38
C GLY A 285 7.35 -10.14 -32.52
N ARG A 286 6.81 -8.92 -32.55
CA ARG A 286 7.33 -7.77 -31.78
C ARG A 286 6.45 -7.50 -30.56
N CYS A 287 7.06 -7.12 -29.43
CA CYS A 287 6.31 -6.62 -28.28
C CYS A 287 5.59 -5.33 -28.66
N THR A 288 4.28 -5.27 -28.44
CA THR A 288 3.51 -4.04 -28.66
C THR A 288 3.72 -3.09 -27.49
N GLU A 289 4.30 -1.92 -27.73
CA GLU A 289 4.43 -0.85 -26.73
C GLU A 289 3.03 -0.32 -26.36
N SER A 290 2.67 -0.40 -25.08
CA SER A 290 1.50 0.27 -24.53
C SER A 290 1.97 1.52 -23.77
N THR A 291 1.67 2.70 -24.29
CA THR A 291 2.15 3.98 -23.75
C THR A 291 1.27 4.49 -22.61
N LYS A 292 1.55 4.04 -21.38
CA LYS A 292 1.25 4.79 -20.14
C LYS A 292 2.58 5.01 -19.42
N ARG A 293 3.03 6.25 -19.32
CA ARG A 293 4.35 6.60 -18.75
C ARG A 293 4.20 6.87 -17.25
N LEU A 294 4.29 5.82 -16.44
CA LEU A 294 4.50 5.94 -15.00
C LEU A 294 6.00 6.13 -14.74
N THR A 295 6.37 7.12 -13.95
CA THR A 295 7.76 7.33 -13.51
C THR A 295 7.85 7.20 -12.00
N ILE A 296 8.94 6.63 -11.50
CA ILE A 296 9.20 6.54 -10.06
C ILE A 296 9.73 7.91 -9.63
N GLN A 297 9.06 8.58 -8.71
CA GLN A 297 9.52 9.84 -8.13
C GLN A 297 10.42 9.59 -6.91
N ARG A 298 10.09 8.57 -6.11
CA ARG A 298 10.88 8.12 -4.95
C ARG A 298 11.04 6.61 -4.97
N PHE A 299 12.29 6.18 -4.85
CA PHE A 299 12.69 4.78 -4.87
C PHE A 299 12.65 4.19 -3.45
N PRO A 300 11.97 3.04 -3.22
CA PRO A 300 11.97 2.36 -1.92
C PRO A 300 13.30 1.64 -1.67
N ARG A 301 13.61 1.31 -0.42
CA ARG A 301 14.81 0.50 -0.08
C ARG A 301 14.68 -0.94 -0.55
N VAL A 302 13.46 -1.46 -0.51
CA VAL A 302 13.06 -2.77 -1.02
C VAL A 302 11.98 -2.54 -2.05
N ILE A 303 12.27 -2.87 -3.30
CA ILE A 303 11.27 -2.79 -4.37
C ILE A 303 10.69 -4.18 -4.63
N VAL A 304 9.36 -4.25 -4.57
CA VAL A 304 8.59 -5.47 -4.87
C VAL A 304 8.00 -5.32 -6.25
N LEU A 305 8.37 -6.20 -7.16
CA LEU A 305 7.86 -6.24 -8.53
C LEU A 305 6.95 -7.45 -8.70
N HIS A 306 5.66 -7.20 -8.89
CA HIS A 306 4.67 -8.21 -9.19
C HIS A 306 4.51 -8.34 -10.71
N LEU A 307 4.68 -9.54 -11.25
CA LEU A 307 4.45 -9.83 -12.66
C LEU A 307 2.97 -10.20 -12.85
N ASN A 308 2.21 -9.31 -13.50
CA ASN A 308 0.77 -9.51 -13.72
C ASN A 308 0.53 -10.63 -14.76
N ARG A 309 0.59 -11.87 -14.30
CA ARG A 309 0.48 -13.10 -15.12
C ARG A 309 -0.96 -13.48 -15.41
N PHE A 310 -1.94 -12.97 -14.69
CA PHE A 310 -3.32 -13.39 -14.87
C PHE A 310 -4.05 -12.41 -15.79
N THR A 311 -4.42 -12.90 -16.97
CA THR A 311 -5.16 -12.12 -17.95
C THR A 311 -6.55 -12.70 -18.14
N MET A 312 -7.58 -11.88 -17.92
CA MET A 312 -8.96 -12.22 -18.24
C MET A 312 -9.18 -12.21 -19.76
N SER A 313 -9.59 -13.35 -20.33
CA SER A 313 -10.35 -13.38 -21.58
C SER A 313 -11.86 -13.42 -21.27
N ARG A 314 -12.72 -13.16 -22.26
CA ARG A 314 -14.20 -13.07 -22.09
C ARG A 314 -14.85 -14.33 -21.49
N TYR A 315 -14.16 -15.46 -21.49
CA TYR A 315 -14.67 -16.76 -21.03
C TYR A 315 -13.72 -17.51 -20.06
N SER A 316 -12.51 -16.98 -19.79
CA SER A 316 -11.50 -17.64 -18.95
C SER A 316 -10.33 -16.70 -18.56
N ILE A 317 -10.06 -16.50 -17.28
CA ILE A 317 -9.14 -17.37 -16.51
C ILE A 317 -7.81 -17.84 -17.13
N CYS A 318 -7.01 -17.03 -17.84
CA CYS A 318 -5.72 -17.52 -18.37
C CYS A 318 -4.50 -16.98 -17.59
N LYS A 319 -3.64 -17.89 -17.14
CA LYS A 319 -2.30 -17.57 -16.62
C LYS A 319 -1.29 -17.54 -17.77
N SER A 320 -0.62 -16.41 -17.92
CA SER A 320 0.51 -16.21 -18.82
C SER A 320 1.73 -16.97 -18.31
N THR A 321 2.19 -17.92 -19.11
CA THR A 321 3.44 -18.68 -18.92
C THR A 321 4.61 -18.05 -19.67
N ALA A 322 4.47 -16.79 -20.13
CA ALA A 322 5.53 -16.07 -20.82
C ALA A 322 6.78 -15.96 -19.93
N ALA A 323 7.94 -16.31 -20.50
CA ALA A 323 9.20 -16.13 -19.81
C ALA A 323 9.49 -14.63 -19.68
N VAL A 324 9.72 -14.17 -18.45
CA VAL A 324 10.14 -12.80 -18.17
C VAL A 324 11.57 -12.89 -17.65
N SER A 325 12.51 -12.32 -18.39
CA SER A 325 13.90 -12.24 -17.95
C SER A 325 14.06 -11.09 -16.97
N PHE A 326 14.68 -11.33 -15.82
CA PHE A 326 14.92 -10.31 -14.79
C PHE A 326 16.36 -10.39 -14.27
N PRO A 327 17.10 -9.29 -14.13
CA PRO A 327 18.51 -9.35 -13.73
C PRO A 327 18.65 -9.73 -12.25
N LEU A 328 19.52 -10.70 -11.94
CA LEU A 328 19.76 -11.11 -10.54
C LEU A 328 20.51 -10.05 -9.74
N THR A 329 21.42 -9.33 -10.40
CA THR A 329 22.21 -8.24 -9.80
C THR A 329 22.13 -6.99 -10.67
N ARG A 330 22.28 -5.83 -10.01
CA ARG A 330 22.40 -4.51 -10.65
C ARG A 330 21.25 -4.17 -11.62
N LEU A 331 20.02 -4.45 -11.23
CA LEU A 331 18.83 -3.90 -11.89
C LEU A 331 18.87 -2.37 -11.79
N ASP A 332 19.10 -1.67 -12.89
CA ASP A 332 19.10 -0.20 -12.91
C ASP A 332 17.70 0.34 -13.17
N LEU A 333 17.11 0.97 -12.14
CA LEU A 333 15.84 1.65 -12.24
C LEU A 333 15.96 3.18 -12.39
N GLY A 334 17.18 3.71 -12.42
CA GLY A 334 17.46 5.14 -12.62
C GLY A 334 16.78 5.74 -13.85
N PRO A 335 16.75 5.06 -15.02
CA PRO A 335 16.06 5.54 -16.22
C PRO A 335 14.54 5.77 -16.06
N TYR A 336 13.92 5.14 -15.06
CA TYR A 336 12.50 5.29 -14.74
C TYR A 336 12.25 6.35 -13.66
N GLY A 337 13.33 6.97 -13.14
CA GLY A 337 13.32 8.01 -12.10
C GLY A 337 13.04 9.43 -12.60
N PRO A 338 13.17 10.45 -11.73
CA PRO A 338 13.18 11.85 -12.15
C PRO A 338 14.32 12.15 -13.15
N VAL A 339 14.18 13.22 -13.91
CA VAL A 339 15.23 13.64 -14.88
C VAL A 339 16.52 13.96 -14.14
N GLY A 340 17.65 13.43 -14.60
CA GLY A 340 18.95 13.62 -13.95
C GLY A 340 19.23 12.66 -12.79
N THR A 341 18.33 11.71 -12.53
CA THR A 341 18.62 10.59 -11.62
C THR A 341 19.72 9.75 -12.24
N GLY A 342 20.84 9.59 -11.52
CA GLY A 342 21.89 8.64 -11.88
C GLY A 342 21.41 7.19 -11.81
N PRO A 343 22.31 6.21 -11.98
CA PRO A 343 21.95 4.80 -11.87
C PRO A 343 21.40 4.50 -10.48
N VAL A 344 20.26 3.81 -10.40
CA VAL A 344 19.64 3.35 -9.15
C VAL A 344 19.60 1.83 -9.17
N LEU A 345 20.62 1.22 -8.54
CA LEU A 345 20.88 -0.20 -8.67
C LEU A 345 20.20 -1.01 -7.57
N TYR A 346 19.59 -2.11 -7.97
CA TYR A 346 18.95 -3.07 -7.09
C TYR A 346 19.48 -4.49 -7.32
N ASN A 347 19.55 -5.29 -6.26
CA ASN A 347 19.95 -6.70 -6.31
C ASN A 347 18.78 -7.59 -5.86
N LEU A 348 18.52 -8.65 -6.62
CA LEU A 348 17.47 -9.62 -6.30
C LEU A 348 17.91 -10.45 -5.09
N TYR A 349 17.02 -10.64 -4.13
CA TYR A 349 17.29 -11.49 -2.97
C TYR A 349 16.17 -12.50 -2.68
N ALA A 350 14.96 -12.30 -3.20
CA ALA A 350 13.91 -13.30 -3.10
C ALA A 350 12.95 -13.32 -4.30
N VAL A 351 12.40 -14.50 -4.60
CA VAL A 351 11.45 -14.75 -5.67
C VAL A 351 10.32 -15.64 -5.13
N CYS A 352 9.09 -15.15 -5.18
CA CYS A 352 7.90 -15.99 -5.02
C CYS A 352 7.52 -16.54 -6.39
N ASN A 353 7.54 -17.86 -6.54
CA ASN A 353 7.16 -18.57 -7.74
C ASN A 353 5.76 -19.16 -7.60
N HIS A 354 5.00 -19.17 -8.69
CA HIS A 354 3.71 -19.84 -8.79
C HIS A 354 3.73 -20.89 -9.90
N SER A 355 3.48 -22.14 -9.54
CA SER A 355 3.27 -23.25 -10.48
C SER A 355 1.78 -23.61 -10.56
N GLY A 356 1.31 -24.11 -11.70
CA GLY A 356 -0.11 -24.48 -11.89
C GLY A 356 -0.97 -23.38 -12.51
N THR A 357 -2.29 -23.54 -12.36
CA THR A 357 -3.36 -22.74 -13.00
C THR A 357 -3.91 -21.67 -12.04
N VAL A 358 -4.97 -20.97 -12.44
CA VAL A 358 -5.58 -19.88 -11.66
C VAL A 358 -6.34 -20.41 -10.45
N ASN A 359 -7.02 -21.55 -10.60
CA ASN A 359 -7.88 -22.12 -9.55
C ASN A 359 -7.16 -23.20 -8.71
N MET A 360 -6.04 -23.70 -9.21
CA MET A 360 -5.24 -24.73 -8.56
C MET A 360 -3.78 -24.58 -8.97
N GLY A 361 -2.95 -24.21 -8.00
CA GLY A 361 -1.52 -24.03 -8.13
C GLY A 361 -0.77 -24.28 -6.83
N HIS A 362 0.53 -24.02 -6.86
CA HIS A 362 1.43 -24.20 -5.72
C HIS A 362 2.51 -23.13 -5.73
N TYR A 363 2.72 -22.50 -4.58
CA TYR A 363 3.70 -21.45 -4.40
C TYR A 363 4.98 -21.98 -3.75
N THR A 364 6.11 -21.45 -4.19
CA THR A 364 7.43 -21.71 -3.59
C THR A 364 8.22 -20.41 -3.52
N ALA A 365 9.18 -20.30 -2.60
CA ALA A 365 10.05 -19.14 -2.51
C ALA A 365 11.51 -19.53 -2.79
N TYR A 366 12.20 -18.75 -3.60
CA TYR A 366 13.66 -18.81 -3.73
C TYR A 366 14.24 -17.62 -3.00
N CYS A 367 15.08 -17.84 -2.00
CA CYS A 367 15.70 -16.76 -1.24
C CYS A 367 17.23 -16.92 -1.25
N LEU A 368 17.92 -15.79 -1.33
CA LEU A 368 19.37 -15.71 -1.21
C LEU A 368 19.72 -15.68 0.28
N GLU A 369 20.55 -16.62 0.71
CA GLU A 369 21.10 -16.66 2.05
C GLU A 369 22.63 -16.65 1.99
N LYS A 370 23.24 -15.61 2.57
CA LYS A 370 24.67 -15.30 2.48
C LYS A 370 25.17 -15.15 1.04
N SER A 371 25.37 -16.25 0.33
CA SER A 371 25.83 -16.28 -1.06
C SER A 371 25.21 -17.41 -1.88
N ASP A 372 24.35 -18.23 -1.27
CA ASP A 372 23.74 -19.39 -1.91
C ASP A 372 22.22 -19.22 -1.95
N TRP A 373 21.60 -19.71 -3.02
CA TRP A 373 20.15 -19.68 -3.17
C TRP A 373 19.53 -20.96 -2.63
N TYR A 374 18.38 -20.80 -1.96
CA TYR A 374 17.61 -21.91 -1.43
C TYR A 374 16.15 -21.84 -1.90
N CYS A 375 15.61 -23.00 -2.27
CA CYS A 375 14.21 -23.21 -2.55
C CYS A 375 13.48 -23.66 -1.28
N TYR A 376 12.55 -22.83 -0.83
CA TYR A 376 11.63 -23.06 0.27
C TYR A 376 10.28 -23.52 -0.30
N ASN A 377 9.99 -24.81 -0.13
CA ASN A 377 8.77 -25.45 -0.56
C ASN A 377 8.07 -26.06 0.66
N ASP A 378 7.24 -25.22 1.30
CA ASP A 378 6.63 -25.51 2.60
C ASP A 378 7.68 -25.99 3.61
N SER A 379 7.57 -27.23 4.08
CA SER A 379 8.46 -27.81 5.09
C SER A 379 9.84 -28.17 4.57
N ARG A 380 10.05 -28.17 3.25
CA ARG A 380 11.30 -28.61 2.62
C ARG A 380 12.11 -27.42 2.13
N VAL A 381 13.36 -27.36 2.56
CA VAL A 381 14.36 -26.40 2.09
C VAL A 381 15.43 -27.16 1.32
N THR A 382 15.77 -26.68 0.12
CA THR A 382 16.74 -27.34 -0.76
C THR A 382 17.62 -26.29 -1.44
N PRO A 383 18.94 -26.52 -1.59
CA PRO A 383 19.79 -25.60 -2.34
C PRO A 383 19.38 -25.57 -3.81
N ILE A 384 19.48 -24.41 -4.44
CA ILE A 384 19.17 -24.21 -5.87
C ILE A 384 20.25 -23.33 -6.51
N SER A 385 20.67 -23.66 -7.74
CA SER A 385 21.65 -22.84 -8.46
C SER A 385 20.98 -21.64 -9.15
N GLU A 386 21.74 -20.56 -9.34
CA GLU A 386 21.26 -19.32 -9.98
C GLU A 386 20.63 -19.54 -11.36
N SER A 387 21.12 -20.54 -12.11
CA SER A 387 20.61 -20.91 -13.43
C SER A 387 19.12 -21.30 -13.42
N HIS A 388 18.60 -21.78 -12.28
CA HIS A 388 17.20 -22.21 -12.13
C HIS A 388 16.28 -21.09 -11.63
N LEU A 389 16.82 -19.92 -11.26
CA LEU A 389 16.02 -18.78 -10.80
C LEU A 389 15.21 -18.16 -11.94
N GLN A 390 15.80 -18.11 -13.15
CA GLN A 390 15.11 -17.65 -14.36
C GLN A 390 14.07 -18.67 -14.77
N SER A 391 12.81 -18.43 -14.41
CA SER A 391 11.71 -19.31 -14.76
C SER A 391 10.47 -18.54 -15.18
N ASN A 392 9.59 -19.20 -15.92
CA ASN A 392 8.25 -18.67 -16.20
C ASN A 392 7.30 -18.76 -15.00
N GLN A 393 7.76 -19.30 -13.87
CA GLN A 393 7.00 -19.42 -12.64
C GLN A 393 7.18 -18.21 -11.73
N ALA A 394 8.24 -17.42 -11.91
CA ALA A 394 8.51 -16.22 -11.13
C ALA A 394 7.29 -15.29 -11.15
N TYR A 395 6.76 -14.95 -9.99
CA TYR A 395 5.49 -14.23 -9.84
C TYR A 395 5.66 -12.89 -9.11
N VAL A 396 6.32 -12.89 -7.95
CA VAL A 396 6.69 -11.68 -7.20
C VAL A 396 8.19 -11.68 -6.97
N LEU A 397 8.86 -10.60 -7.33
CA LEU A 397 10.31 -10.43 -7.21
C LEU A 397 10.62 -9.39 -6.12
N PHE A 398 11.53 -9.71 -5.22
CA PHE A 398 11.99 -8.84 -4.16
C PHE A 398 13.44 -8.42 -4.41
N TYR A 399 13.61 -7.10 -4.52
CA TYR A 399 14.88 -6.47 -4.83
C TYR A 399 15.26 -5.50 -3.71
N GLN A 400 16.52 -5.51 -3.30
CA GLN A 400 17.07 -4.59 -2.32
C GLN A 400 17.98 -3.57 -2.99
N LEU A 401 17.85 -2.31 -2.58
CA LEU A 401 18.68 -1.22 -3.07
C LEU A 401 20.15 -1.47 -2.70
N ASP A 402 21.05 -1.32 -3.68
CA ASP A 402 22.48 -1.51 -3.49
C ASP A 402 23.04 -0.48 -2.49
N ALA A 403 23.93 -0.93 -1.60
CA ALA A 403 24.54 -0.07 -0.57
C ALA A 403 25.32 1.10 -1.17
N SER A 404 25.90 0.94 -2.37
CA SER A 404 26.60 2.00 -3.10
C SER A 404 25.68 3.20 -3.42
N ASN A 405 24.37 2.96 -3.57
CA ASN A 405 23.35 3.98 -3.82
C ASN A 405 22.81 4.68 -2.55
N CYS A 406 23.02 4.13 -1.36
CA CYS A 406 22.54 4.71 -0.09
C CYS A 406 23.18 6.07 0.24
N SER A 407 24.39 6.34 -0.27
CA SER A 407 25.10 7.61 -0.05
C SER A 407 24.62 8.76 -0.96
N ALA A 408 24.07 8.44 -2.14
CA ALA A 408 23.66 9.41 -3.15
C ALA A 408 22.25 9.97 -2.90
N LEU A 409 21.31 9.14 -2.43
CA LEU A 409 19.90 9.53 -2.20
C LEU A 409 19.70 10.44 -0.97
N ARG A 410 20.66 10.47 -0.03
CA ARG A 410 20.60 11.33 1.17
C ARG A 410 20.90 12.82 0.91
N LYS A 411 21.50 13.18 -0.24
CA LYS A 411 21.99 14.56 -0.49
C LYS A 411 20.97 15.55 -1.06
N VAL A 412 19.73 15.14 -1.35
CA VAL A 412 18.74 16.01 -2.04
C VAL A 412 17.78 16.73 -1.07
N GLY A 413 17.76 16.42 0.23
CA GLY A 413 16.70 16.84 1.15
C GLY A 413 16.92 18.07 2.06
N GLN A 414 17.94 18.91 1.87
CA GLN A 414 18.14 20.07 2.77
C GLN A 414 18.51 21.37 2.02
N LYS A 415 17.52 22.24 1.80
CA LYS A 415 17.72 23.70 1.69
C LYS A 415 16.62 24.47 2.42
N LYS A 416 17.05 25.46 3.20
CA LYS A 416 16.30 26.27 4.19
C LYS A 416 15.22 27.17 3.58
N LYS A 417 14.15 27.39 4.36
CA LYS A 417 13.08 28.40 4.20
C LYS A 417 13.56 29.78 4.66
N GLU A 418 13.29 30.81 3.87
CA GLU A 418 13.13 32.20 4.32
C GLU A 418 11.82 32.79 3.74
N SER A 419 11.22 33.68 4.52
CA SER A 419 9.83 34.13 4.49
C SER A 419 9.61 35.44 3.71
N GLY A 420 8.40 35.63 3.18
CA GLY A 420 7.88 36.94 2.76
C GLY A 420 6.39 36.86 2.44
N ASP A 421 5.58 37.57 3.22
CA ASP A 421 4.10 37.60 3.19
C ASP A 421 3.63 38.86 2.46
N THR A 422 2.76 38.73 1.45
CA THR A 422 1.86 39.80 0.98
C THR A 422 0.59 39.19 0.40
N ARG A 423 -0.54 39.68 0.92
CA ARG A 423 -1.91 39.17 0.71
C ARG A 423 -2.48 39.56 -0.64
N GLU A 424 -3.01 38.59 -1.38
CA GLU A 424 -4.17 38.80 -2.26
C GLU A 424 -4.93 37.47 -2.43
N ASN A 425 -6.26 37.58 -2.52
CA ASN A 425 -7.23 36.57 -2.13
C ASN A 425 -7.72 35.77 -3.36
N THR A 426 -7.58 34.44 -3.40
CA THR A 426 -8.26 33.60 -4.43
C THR A 426 -8.52 32.18 -3.88
N MET A 427 -9.74 31.67 -4.07
CA MET A 427 -10.34 30.53 -3.35
C MET A 427 -9.84 29.13 -3.81
N ALA A 428 -9.65 28.21 -2.85
CA ALA A 428 -9.36 26.78 -3.05
C ALA A 428 -10.32 26.03 -4.01
N ALA A 429 -9.77 25.17 -4.87
CA ALA A 429 -10.54 24.25 -5.71
C ALA A 429 -11.18 23.13 -4.88
N ILE A 430 -12.46 22.83 -5.13
CA ILE A 430 -13.22 21.83 -4.37
C ILE A 430 -12.96 20.45 -4.96
N ARG A 431 -12.53 19.46 -4.17
CA ARG A 431 -12.34 18.08 -4.65
C ARG A 431 -13.43 17.15 -4.14
N LYS A 432 -13.95 16.28 -5.00
CA LYS A 432 -15.02 15.32 -4.68
C LYS A 432 -14.74 13.93 -5.24
N LYS A 433 -14.94 12.89 -4.42
CA LYS A 433 -14.82 11.50 -4.83
C LYS A 433 -16.17 10.95 -5.30
N LEU A 434 -16.21 10.44 -6.53
CA LEU A 434 -17.36 9.79 -7.15
C LEU A 434 -17.02 8.32 -7.41
N VAL A 435 -17.89 7.42 -6.96
CA VAL A 435 -17.76 5.98 -7.25
C VAL A 435 -18.93 5.53 -8.11
N ILE A 436 -18.66 4.78 -9.18
CA ILE A 436 -19.70 4.20 -10.05
C ILE A 436 -19.89 2.72 -9.75
N VAL A 437 -21.14 2.25 -9.66
CA VAL A 437 -21.51 0.85 -9.38
C VAL A 437 -22.68 0.42 -10.26
N GLY A 438 -22.93 -0.89 -10.39
CA GLY A 438 -23.96 -1.44 -11.27
C GLY A 438 -23.47 -2.69 -12.01
N ASP A 439 -24.38 -3.39 -12.69
CA ASP A 439 -24.13 -4.69 -13.31
C ASP A 439 -22.97 -4.72 -14.33
N GLY A 440 -22.44 -5.92 -14.55
CA GLY A 440 -21.48 -6.17 -15.63
C GLY A 440 -22.04 -5.69 -16.97
N ALA A 441 -21.20 -5.07 -17.79
CA ALA A 441 -21.55 -4.57 -19.12
C ALA A 441 -22.72 -3.54 -19.19
N CYS A 442 -23.13 -2.94 -18.07
CA CYS A 442 -24.13 -1.86 -18.06
C CYS A 442 -23.58 -0.49 -18.52
N GLY A 443 -22.31 -0.40 -18.93
CA GLY A 443 -21.73 0.80 -19.56
C GLY A 443 -21.01 1.79 -18.63
N LYS A 444 -20.73 1.43 -17.37
CA LYS A 444 -20.01 2.27 -16.38
C LYS A 444 -18.70 2.84 -16.90
N THR A 445 -17.80 1.96 -17.35
CA THR A 445 -16.48 2.33 -17.88
C THR A 445 -16.60 3.23 -19.11
N CYS A 446 -17.51 2.92 -20.03
CA CYS A 446 -17.74 3.75 -21.22
C CYS A 446 -18.24 5.15 -20.83
N LEU A 447 -19.11 5.25 -19.82
CA LEU A 447 -19.59 6.54 -19.30
C LEU A 447 -18.44 7.38 -18.73
N LEU A 448 -17.57 6.78 -17.91
CA LEU A 448 -16.41 7.47 -17.34
C LEU A 448 -15.38 7.88 -18.40
N ILE A 449 -15.08 7.02 -19.36
CA ILE A 449 -14.12 7.31 -20.45
C ILE A 449 -14.66 8.45 -21.32
N VAL A 450 -15.94 8.41 -21.72
CA VAL A 450 -16.50 9.46 -22.57
C VAL A 450 -16.54 10.80 -21.85
N PHE A 451 -16.88 10.82 -20.56
CA PHE A 451 -16.82 12.04 -19.78
C PHE A 451 -15.39 12.59 -19.63
N SER A 452 -14.40 11.74 -19.38
CA SER A 452 -13.01 12.17 -19.13
C SER A 452 -12.17 12.44 -20.38
N LYS A 453 -12.43 11.72 -21.49
CA LYS A 453 -11.60 11.74 -22.71
C LYS A 453 -12.36 12.19 -23.96
N ASP A 454 -13.67 12.42 -23.86
CA ASP A 454 -14.55 12.79 -24.97
C ASP A 454 -14.50 11.82 -26.18
N GLN A 455 -14.08 10.57 -25.95
CA GLN A 455 -13.97 9.52 -26.96
C GLN A 455 -14.61 8.22 -26.48
N PHE A 456 -15.45 7.61 -27.32
CA PHE A 456 -16.04 6.30 -27.04
C PHE A 456 -15.04 5.17 -27.39
N PRO A 457 -14.79 4.20 -26.50
CA PRO A 457 -13.81 3.15 -26.76
C PRO A 457 -14.36 2.11 -27.77
N GLU A 458 -13.60 1.82 -28.83
CA GLU A 458 -13.95 0.79 -29.83
C GLU A 458 -13.65 -0.65 -29.36
N VAL A 459 -12.70 -0.79 -28.42
CA VAL A 459 -12.28 -2.10 -27.88
C VAL A 459 -12.76 -2.23 -26.44
N TYR A 460 -13.62 -3.23 -26.20
CA TYR A 460 -14.10 -3.54 -24.85
C TYR A 460 -13.02 -4.27 -24.05
N VAL A 461 -12.53 -3.63 -22.99
CA VAL A 461 -11.67 -4.22 -21.96
C VAL A 461 -12.45 -4.21 -20.64
N PRO A 462 -12.66 -5.36 -19.97
CA PRO A 462 -13.34 -5.41 -18.68
C PRO A 462 -12.54 -4.66 -17.59
N THR A 463 -13.19 -3.76 -16.85
CA THR A 463 -12.56 -3.04 -15.73
C THR A 463 -12.59 -3.85 -14.44
N VAL A 464 -11.47 -3.83 -13.72
CA VAL A 464 -11.33 -4.33 -12.34
C VAL A 464 -11.49 -3.15 -11.37
N PHE A 465 -10.51 -2.22 -11.37
CA PHE A 465 -10.56 -0.91 -10.72
C PHE A 465 -9.71 0.09 -11.49
N GLU A 466 -10.27 1.25 -11.84
CA GLU A 466 -9.53 2.32 -12.48
C GLU A 466 -9.94 3.68 -11.90
N ASN A 467 -8.96 4.54 -11.66
CA ASN A 467 -9.19 5.89 -11.15
C ASN A 467 -8.93 6.90 -12.27
N TYR A 468 -9.93 7.75 -12.52
CA TYR A 468 -9.87 8.86 -13.45
C TYR A 468 -10.02 10.17 -12.67
N VAL A 469 -9.45 11.25 -13.19
CA VAL A 469 -9.66 12.60 -12.65
C VAL A 469 -10.21 13.46 -13.77
N ALA A 470 -11.27 14.22 -13.46
CA ALA A 470 -11.89 15.13 -14.41
C ALA A 470 -12.34 16.41 -13.68
N ASP A 471 -12.06 17.56 -14.28
CA ASP A 471 -12.50 18.86 -13.78
C ASP A 471 -13.88 19.19 -14.37
N ILE A 472 -14.77 19.67 -13.51
CA ILE A 472 -16.10 20.12 -13.90
C ILE A 472 -16.49 21.41 -13.18
N GLU A 473 -17.08 22.34 -13.92
CA GLU A 473 -17.64 23.56 -13.36
C GLU A 473 -19.14 23.38 -13.11
N VAL A 474 -19.58 23.50 -11.85
CA VAL A 474 -20.99 23.38 -11.47
C VAL A 474 -21.37 24.52 -10.54
N ASP A 475 -22.44 25.23 -10.89
CA ASP A 475 -23.00 26.35 -10.11
C ASP A 475 -21.94 27.43 -9.77
N GLY A 476 -21.03 27.72 -10.73
CA GLY A 476 -19.93 28.69 -10.59
C GLY A 476 -18.76 28.23 -9.72
N LYS A 477 -18.71 26.94 -9.36
CA LYS A 477 -17.62 26.33 -8.59
C LYS A 477 -16.87 25.34 -9.46
N GLN A 478 -15.55 25.48 -9.53
CA GLN A 478 -14.66 24.49 -10.12
C GLN A 478 -14.50 23.32 -9.15
N VAL A 479 -14.86 22.12 -9.59
CA VAL A 479 -14.78 20.89 -8.81
C VAL A 479 -13.92 19.87 -9.54
N GLU A 480 -12.89 19.37 -8.85
CA GLU A 480 -12.11 18.22 -9.31
C GLU A 480 -12.83 16.93 -8.86
N LEU A 481 -13.29 16.13 -9.82
CA LEU A 481 -13.89 14.82 -9.58
C LEU A 481 -12.84 13.72 -9.67
N ALA A 482 -12.62 13.01 -8.56
CA ALA A 482 -11.93 11.73 -8.56
C ALA A 482 -12.96 10.63 -8.85
N LEU A 483 -12.93 10.08 -10.06
CA LEU A 483 -13.87 9.08 -10.55
C LEU A 483 -13.29 7.67 -10.35
N TRP A 484 -14.00 6.83 -9.61
CA TRP A 484 -13.59 5.46 -9.31
C TRP A 484 -14.45 4.49 -10.10
N ASP A 485 -13.89 3.89 -11.15
CA ASP A 485 -14.52 2.84 -11.95
C ASP A 485 -14.48 1.52 -11.20
N THR A 486 -15.62 0.83 -11.10
CA THR A 486 -15.71 -0.46 -10.41
C THR A 486 -16.25 -1.56 -11.32
N ALA A 487 -15.73 -2.78 -11.14
CA ALA A 487 -16.24 -3.95 -11.80
C ALA A 487 -17.69 -4.26 -11.39
N GLY A 488 -18.54 -4.53 -12.38
CA GLY A 488 -19.96 -4.91 -12.14
C GLY A 488 -20.23 -6.41 -12.04
N GLN A 489 -19.19 -7.24 -12.16
CA GLN A 489 -19.31 -8.70 -12.10
C GLN A 489 -19.18 -9.19 -10.66
N GLU A 490 -19.85 -10.29 -10.35
CA GLU A 490 -19.88 -10.90 -9.00
C GLU A 490 -18.50 -11.34 -8.52
N ASP A 491 -17.64 -11.76 -9.44
CA ASP A 491 -16.26 -12.15 -9.16
C ASP A 491 -15.45 -11.04 -8.46
N TYR A 492 -15.89 -9.78 -8.56
CA TYR A 492 -15.24 -8.61 -7.98
C TYR A 492 -16.01 -7.99 -6.81
N ASP A 493 -17.09 -8.62 -6.32
CA ASP A 493 -17.87 -8.16 -5.15
C ASP A 493 -16.99 -7.99 -3.90
N ARG A 494 -15.84 -8.67 -3.88
CA ARG A 494 -14.84 -8.68 -2.82
C ARG A 494 -13.89 -7.48 -2.85
N LEU A 495 -13.57 -7.00 -4.06
CA LEU A 495 -12.65 -5.90 -4.27
C LEU A 495 -13.38 -4.55 -4.36
N ARG A 496 -14.64 -4.54 -4.80
CA ARG A 496 -15.47 -3.33 -4.94
C ARG A 496 -15.57 -2.49 -3.67
N PRO A 497 -15.67 -3.10 -2.46
CA PRO A 497 -15.70 -2.35 -1.22
C PRO A 497 -14.48 -1.45 -0.96
N LEU A 498 -13.32 -1.73 -1.57
CA LEU A 498 -12.12 -0.91 -1.45
C LEU A 498 -12.29 0.48 -2.09
N SER A 499 -13.26 0.65 -3.00
CA SER A 499 -13.55 1.92 -3.64
C SER A 499 -14.44 2.84 -2.80
N TYR A 500 -15.18 2.33 -1.81
CA TYR A 500 -16.17 3.10 -1.05
C TYR A 500 -15.66 4.08 0.03
N PRO A 501 -14.50 3.89 0.69
CA PRO A 501 -14.02 4.82 1.70
C PRO A 501 -13.93 6.26 1.19
N ASP A 502 -14.39 7.22 2.00
CA ASP A 502 -14.39 8.65 1.69
C ASP A 502 -15.15 9.07 0.41
N THR A 503 -16.14 8.30 -0.02
CA THR A 503 -16.97 8.65 -1.19
C THR A 503 -17.91 9.82 -0.90
N ASP A 504 -17.95 10.82 -1.77
CA ASP A 504 -18.85 11.97 -1.66
C ASP A 504 -20.17 11.78 -2.43
N VAL A 505 -20.18 10.98 -3.51
CA VAL A 505 -21.38 10.67 -4.31
C VAL A 505 -21.25 9.32 -5.02
N ILE A 506 -22.36 8.60 -5.17
CA ILE A 506 -22.44 7.31 -5.86
C ILE A 506 -23.24 7.46 -7.16
N LEU A 507 -22.68 7.00 -8.28
CA LEU A 507 -23.44 6.75 -9.51
C LEU A 507 -23.84 5.27 -9.55
N MET A 508 -25.14 4.99 -9.44
CA MET A 508 -25.67 3.65 -9.52
C MET A 508 -26.27 3.43 -10.92
N CYS A 509 -25.68 2.55 -11.71
CA CYS A 509 -25.94 2.43 -13.14
C CYS A 509 -26.64 1.12 -13.50
N PHE A 510 -27.64 1.22 -14.36
CA PHE A 510 -28.24 0.09 -15.08
C PHE A 510 -28.23 0.36 -16.58
N SER A 511 -28.59 -0.64 -17.38
CA SER A 511 -28.59 -0.56 -18.84
C SER A 511 -30.01 -0.60 -19.40
N ILE A 512 -30.35 0.32 -20.31
CA ILE A 512 -31.71 0.41 -20.88
C ILE A 512 -32.08 -0.81 -21.74
N ASP A 513 -31.08 -1.46 -22.33
CA ASP A 513 -31.20 -2.71 -23.09
C ASP A 513 -31.24 -3.98 -22.21
N SER A 514 -31.20 -3.84 -20.88
CA SER A 514 -31.22 -4.97 -19.94
C SER A 514 -32.15 -4.66 -18.75
N PRO A 515 -33.44 -5.02 -18.83
CA PRO A 515 -34.40 -4.83 -17.74
C PRO A 515 -33.97 -5.48 -16.42
N ASP A 516 -33.36 -6.67 -16.48
CA ASP A 516 -32.81 -7.37 -15.30
C ASP A 516 -31.81 -6.48 -14.53
N SER A 517 -31.03 -5.66 -15.23
CA SER A 517 -30.07 -4.75 -14.58
C SER A 517 -30.72 -3.63 -13.77
N LEU A 518 -31.98 -3.27 -14.08
CA LEU A 518 -32.79 -2.37 -13.26
C LEU A 518 -33.35 -3.11 -12.04
N GLU A 519 -33.81 -4.36 -12.21
CA GLU A 519 -34.34 -5.19 -11.12
C GLU A 519 -33.27 -5.50 -10.05
N ASN A 520 -32.01 -5.66 -10.46
CA ASN A 520 -30.88 -5.88 -9.56
C ASN A 520 -30.55 -4.66 -8.67
N ILE A 521 -31.03 -3.46 -9.01
CA ILE A 521 -30.75 -2.23 -8.24
C ILE A 521 -31.21 -2.34 -6.77
N PRO A 522 -32.49 -2.63 -6.46
CA PRO A 522 -32.95 -2.78 -5.08
C PRO A 522 -32.49 -4.08 -4.41
N GLU A 523 -32.23 -5.14 -5.17
CA GLU A 523 -31.90 -6.47 -4.62
C GLU A 523 -30.42 -6.60 -4.24
N LYS A 524 -29.53 -5.98 -5.01
CA LYS A 524 -28.08 -6.12 -4.87
C LYS A 524 -27.39 -4.80 -4.56
N TRP A 525 -27.52 -3.83 -5.47
CA TRP A 525 -26.70 -2.60 -5.43
C TRP A 525 -27.09 -1.66 -4.29
N THR A 526 -28.38 -1.54 -4.01
CA THR A 526 -28.88 -0.69 -2.93
C THR A 526 -28.47 -1.20 -1.54
N PRO A 527 -28.63 -2.49 -1.20
CA PRO A 527 -28.10 -3.05 0.04
C PRO A 527 -26.58 -2.85 0.20
N GLU A 528 -25.80 -3.11 -0.86
CA GLU A 528 -24.33 -2.96 -0.82
C GLU A 528 -23.92 -1.51 -0.56
N VAL A 529 -24.43 -0.55 -1.35
CA VAL A 529 -24.11 0.87 -1.20
C VAL A 529 -24.60 1.40 0.15
N LYS A 530 -25.79 1.02 0.62
CA LYS A 530 -26.27 1.46 1.95
C LYS A 530 -25.46 0.86 3.10
N HIS A 531 -24.86 -0.32 2.92
CA HIS A 531 -23.98 -0.93 3.91
C HIS A 531 -22.67 -0.15 4.06
N PHE A 532 -21.97 0.14 2.96
CA PHE A 532 -20.67 0.81 2.99
C PHE A 532 -20.74 2.35 3.01
N CYS A 533 -21.80 2.91 2.42
CA CYS A 533 -21.99 4.36 2.20
C CYS A 533 -23.39 4.84 2.66
N PRO A 534 -23.78 4.67 3.94
CA PRO A 534 -25.16 4.87 4.40
C PRO A 534 -25.72 6.29 4.23
N ASN A 535 -24.86 7.32 4.14
CA ASN A 535 -25.26 8.73 4.05
C ASN A 535 -24.76 9.42 2.78
N VAL A 536 -24.29 8.66 1.80
CA VAL A 536 -23.76 9.22 0.55
C VAL A 536 -24.91 9.33 -0.46
N PRO A 537 -25.11 10.49 -1.12
CA PRO A 537 -26.17 10.63 -2.12
C PRO A 537 -25.93 9.68 -3.30
N ILE A 538 -27.02 9.05 -3.74
CA ILE A 538 -27.03 8.12 -4.88
C ILE A 538 -27.72 8.82 -6.05
N ILE A 539 -27.08 8.82 -7.23
CA ILE A 539 -27.71 9.18 -8.50
C ILE A 539 -27.95 7.89 -9.27
N LEU A 540 -29.20 7.63 -9.65
CA LEU A 540 -29.55 6.51 -10.50
C LEU A 540 -29.35 6.90 -11.97
N VAL A 541 -28.64 6.08 -12.74
CA VAL A 541 -28.28 6.36 -14.13
C VAL A 541 -28.69 5.21 -15.05
N GLY A 542 -29.53 5.51 -16.05
CA GLY A 542 -29.87 4.61 -17.14
C GLY A 542 -28.92 4.79 -18.33
N ASN A 543 -28.00 3.84 -18.54
CA ASN A 543 -27.04 3.88 -19.63
C ASN A 543 -27.59 3.30 -20.93
N LYS A 544 -26.89 3.58 -22.04
CA LYS A 544 -27.21 3.10 -23.39
C LYS A 544 -28.59 3.55 -23.88
N LYS A 545 -28.96 4.80 -23.60
CA LYS A 545 -30.23 5.42 -24.03
C LYS A 545 -30.50 5.31 -25.53
N ASP A 546 -29.45 5.27 -26.34
CA ASP A 546 -29.52 5.07 -27.79
C ASP A 546 -30.19 3.74 -28.20
N LEU A 547 -30.13 2.71 -27.35
CA LEU A 547 -30.67 1.39 -27.65
C LEU A 547 -32.18 1.24 -27.42
N ARG A 548 -32.84 2.24 -26.81
CA ARG A 548 -34.29 2.17 -26.52
C ARG A 548 -35.15 2.02 -27.78
N ASN A 549 -34.76 2.71 -28.84
CA ASN A 549 -35.46 2.71 -30.13
C ASN A 549 -34.78 1.82 -31.17
N ASP A 550 -33.73 1.08 -30.79
CA ASP A 550 -33.01 0.21 -31.71
C ASP A 550 -33.83 -1.05 -32.02
N GLU A 551 -34.06 -1.31 -33.31
CA GLU A 551 -34.88 -2.44 -33.77
C GLU A 551 -34.28 -3.81 -33.45
N HIS A 552 -32.95 -3.91 -33.38
CA HIS A 552 -32.29 -5.16 -33.03
C HIS A 552 -32.48 -5.45 -31.53
N THR A 553 -32.21 -4.47 -30.67
CA THR A 553 -32.43 -4.58 -29.21
C THR A 553 -33.88 -4.95 -28.89
N ARG A 554 -34.85 -4.29 -29.52
CA ARG A 554 -36.28 -4.61 -29.32
C ARG A 554 -36.64 -6.04 -29.74
N ARG A 555 -36.07 -6.52 -30.84
CA ARG A 555 -36.28 -7.91 -31.30
C ARG A 555 -35.68 -8.94 -30.36
N GLU A 556 -34.46 -8.72 -29.87
CA GLU A 556 -33.81 -9.64 -28.93
C GLU A 556 -34.54 -9.71 -27.59
N LEU A 557 -34.94 -8.56 -27.02
CA LEU A 557 -35.71 -8.53 -25.77
C LEU A 557 -37.09 -9.17 -25.94
N ALA A 558 -37.76 -8.98 -27.08
CA ALA A 558 -39.05 -9.60 -27.36
C ALA A 558 -38.98 -11.14 -27.35
N LYS A 559 -37.85 -11.75 -27.74
CA LYS A 559 -37.64 -13.22 -27.62
C LYS A 559 -37.76 -13.70 -26.17
N MET A 560 -37.36 -12.86 -25.22
CA MET A 560 -37.43 -13.12 -23.78
C MET A 560 -38.68 -12.52 -23.13
N LYS A 561 -39.66 -12.04 -23.93
CA LYS A 561 -40.87 -11.33 -23.48
C LYS A 561 -40.58 -10.08 -22.64
N GLN A 562 -39.45 -9.43 -22.92
CA GLN A 562 -39.03 -8.18 -22.30
C GLN A 562 -39.08 -7.03 -23.31
N GLU A 563 -39.05 -5.80 -22.82
CA GLU A 563 -38.89 -4.57 -23.62
C GLU A 563 -37.83 -3.65 -22.99
N PRO A 564 -37.22 -2.74 -23.77
CA PRO A 564 -36.26 -1.79 -23.21
C PRO A 564 -36.87 -0.94 -22.09
N VAL A 565 -36.08 -0.63 -21.06
CA VAL A 565 -36.54 0.11 -19.87
C VAL A 565 -37.10 1.48 -20.26
N LYS A 566 -38.31 1.78 -19.78
CA LYS A 566 -39.00 3.06 -19.98
C LYS A 566 -38.49 4.10 -18.98
N PRO A 567 -38.48 5.40 -19.36
CA PRO A 567 -38.08 6.47 -18.45
C PRO A 567 -38.90 6.53 -17.15
N GLU A 568 -40.17 6.13 -17.21
CA GLU A 568 -41.09 6.05 -16.07
C GLU A 568 -40.61 5.00 -15.06
N GLU A 569 -40.21 3.81 -15.52
CA GLU A 569 -39.73 2.71 -14.68
C GLU A 569 -38.44 3.07 -13.96
N GLY A 570 -37.51 3.73 -14.65
CA GLY A 570 -36.28 4.23 -14.03
C GLY A 570 -36.55 5.32 -12.98
N ARG A 571 -37.55 6.19 -13.22
CA ARG A 571 -37.96 7.22 -12.25
C ARG A 571 -38.63 6.61 -11.01
N ASP A 572 -39.48 5.62 -11.21
CA ASP A 572 -40.12 4.88 -10.11
C ASP A 572 -39.08 4.13 -9.28
N MET A 573 -38.07 3.54 -9.91
CA MET A 573 -36.95 2.91 -9.22
C MET A 573 -36.14 3.92 -8.38
N ALA A 574 -35.86 5.10 -8.93
CA ALA A 574 -35.15 6.16 -8.23
C ALA A 574 -35.89 6.60 -6.95
N ASN A 575 -37.23 6.74 -7.04
CA ASN A 575 -38.09 7.01 -5.89
C ASN A 575 -38.05 5.86 -4.88
N ARG A 576 -38.10 4.60 -5.34
CA ARG A 576 -38.07 3.41 -4.49
C ARG A 576 -36.79 3.30 -3.66
N ILE A 577 -35.63 3.65 -4.23
CA ILE A 577 -34.35 3.57 -3.52
C ILE A 577 -33.99 4.84 -2.74
N ASN A 578 -34.80 5.89 -2.87
CA ASN A 578 -34.55 7.24 -2.37
C ASN A 578 -33.27 7.87 -2.94
N ALA A 579 -33.09 7.76 -4.26
CA ALA A 579 -32.00 8.41 -4.99
C ALA A 579 -32.17 9.93 -4.99
N PHE A 580 -31.05 10.66 -5.00
CA PHE A 580 -31.04 12.12 -5.13
C PHE A 580 -31.57 12.58 -6.50
N GLY A 581 -31.38 11.76 -7.55
CA GLY A 581 -31.94 12.03 -8.86
C GLY A 581 -31.82 10.84 -9.81
N TYR A 582 -32.50 10.96 -10.95
CA TYR A 582 -32.49 9.98 -12.05
C TYR A 582 -32.20 10.67 -13.37
N LEU A 583 -31.24 10.14 -14.12
CA LEU A 583 -30.88 10.57 -15.46
C LEU A 583 -30.65 9.38 -16.38
N GLU A 584 -30.77 9.62 -17.69
CA GLU A 584 -30.42 8.66 -18.72
C GLU A 584 -29.40 9.26 -19.65
N CYS A 585 -28.44 8.44 -20.07
CA CYS A 585 -27.38 8.88 -20.97
C CYS A 585 -27.01 7.80 -21.98
N SER A 586 -26.36 8.23 -23.05
CA SER A 586 -25.65 7.36 -23.98
C SER A 586 -24.22 7.84 -24.13
N ALA A 587 -23.28 7.05 -23.61
CA ALA A 587 -21.86 7.27 -23.85
C ALA A 587 -21.54 7.25 -25.35
N LYS A 588 -22.26 6.48 -26.17
CA LYS A 588 -22.02 6.34 -27.61
C LYS A 588 -22.38 7.62 -28.38
N THR A 589 -23.51 8.25 -28.06
CA THR A 589 -23.96 9.49 -28.72
C THR A 589 -23.53 10.75 -27.96
N LYS A 590 -22.92 10.59 -26.77
CA LYS A 590 -22.61 11.64 -25.80
C LYS A 590 -23.83 12.35 -25.20
N ASP A 591 -25.03 11.88 -25.51
CA ASP A 591 -26.29 12.44 -25.00
C ASP A 591 -26.44 12.19 -23.49
N GLY A 592 -26.69 13.22 -22.70
CA GLY A 592 -26.94 13.13 -21.25
C GLY A 592 -25.70 12.84 -20.38
N VAL A 593 -24.51 12.69 -20.97
CA VAL A 593 -23.30 12.32 -20.22
C VAL A 593 -22.89 13.43 -19.25
N ARG A 594 -22.82 14.67 -19.72
CA ARG A 594 -22.36 15.80 -18.91
C ARG A 594 -23.32 16.09 -17.76
N GLU A 595 -24.62 16.03 -18.02
CA GLU A 595 -25.71 16.28 -17.09
C GLU A 595 -25.67 15.30 -15.90
N VAL A 596 -25.24 14.04 -16.14
CA VAL A 596 -25.03 13.05 -15.07
C VAL A 596 -23.97 13.50 -14.08
N PHE A 597 -22.81 13.95 -14.56
CA PHE A 597 -21.72 14.39 -13.69
C PHE A 597 -22.00 15.75 -13.04
N GLU A 598 -22.72 16.65 -13.73
CA GLU A 598 -23.17 17.91 -13.12
C GLU A 598 -24.14 17.66 -11.95
N MET A 599 -25.11 16.75 -12.11
CA MET A 599 -26.02 16.39 -11.03
C MET A 599 -25.30 15.70 -9.87
N ALA A 600 -24.40 14.76 -10.16
CA ALA A 600 -23.62 14.08 -9.14
C ALA A 600 -22.74 15.05 -8.34
N THR A 601 -22.08 15.99 -9.03
CA THR A 601 -21.28 17.05 -8.39
C THR A 601 -22.14 17.94 -7.52
N ARG A 602 -23.31 18.35 -8.01
CA ARG A 602 -24.27 19.16 -7.22
C ARG A 602 -24.72 18.43 -5.96
N ALA A 603 -25.03 17.13 -6.05
CA ALA A 603 -25.38 16.30 -4.89
C ALA A 603 -24.22 16.23 -3.89
N ALA A 604 -23.00 16.03 -4.38
CA ALA A 604 -21.78 15.96 -3.56
C ALA A 604 -21.46 17.28 -2.84
N LEU A 605 -21.80 18.42 -3.45
CA LEU A 605 -21.64 19.76 -2.87
C LEU A 605 -22.72 20.11 -1.83
N GLN A 606 -23.95 19.63 -2.03
CA GLN A 606 -25.09 19.89 -1.12
C GLN A 606 -25.09 19.00 0.13
N ALA A 607 -24.42 17.85 0.07
CA ALA A 607 -24.27 16.95 1.21
C ALA A 607 -23.45 17.61 2.35
N LYS A 608 -24.14 18.20 3.33
CA LYS A 608 -23.51 18.65 4.58
C LYS A 608 -23.00 17.43 5.36
N LYS A 609 -21.68 17.30 5.58
CA LYS A 609 -21.12 16.34 6.55
C LYS A 609 -21.72 16.64 7.93
N HIS A 610 -22.73 15.87 8.34
CA HIS A 610 -23.27 15.98 9.69
C HIS A 610 -22.29 15.36 10.67
N GLY A 611 -21.97 16.14 11.72
CA GLY A 611 -21.15 15.71 12.84
C GLY A 611 -21.70 14.46 13.52
N LYS A 612 -20.79 13.66 14.05
CA LYS A 612 -21.09 12.54 14.96
C LYS A 612 -22.16 12.98 15.97
N LYS A 613 -23.26 12.24 16.03
CA LYS A 613 -24.26 12.37 17.10
C LYS A 613 -23.55 12.25 18.47
N SER A 614 -23.98 13.10 19.38
CA SER A 614 -23.61 13.17 20.80
C SER A 614 -23.64 11.80 21.48
N GLY A 615 -22.73 11.61 22.43
CA GLY A 615 -22.46 10.35 23.09
C GLY A 615 -23.65 9.68 23.79
N CYS A 616 -23.56 8.36 23.91
CA CYS A 616 -24.24 7.62 24.95
C CYS A 616 -23.32 7.54 26.17
N LEU A 617 -23.80 8.04 27.31
CA LEU A 617 -23.29 7.69 28.63
C LEU A 617 -23.69 6.25 28.92
N LEU A 618 -22.76 5.44 29.43
CA LEU A 618 -23.08 4.21 30.13
C LEU A 618 -23.02 4.50 31.64
N LEU A 619 -24.17 4.29 32.29
CA LEU A 619 -24.35 4.22 33.74
C LEU A 619 -23.69 2.96 34.30
#